data_AF-B8I3C2-F1
#
_entry.id   AF-B8I3C2-F1
#
_cell.length_a   1.000
_cell.length_b   1.000
_cell.length_c   1.000
_cell.angle_alpha   90.00
_cell.angle_beta   90.00
_cell.angle_gamma   90.00
#
_symmetry.space_group_name_H-M   'P 1'
#
loop_
_entity.id
_entity.type
_entity.pdbx_description
1 polymer ?
#
loop_
_entity_poly.entity_id
_entity_poly.type
_entity_poly.pdbx_seq_one_letter_code
_entity_poly.pdbx_strand_id
1 'polypeptide(L)'
;MLGKLLKYEVKDTSRIIPFFYAITAVLAGLSLLSGKLELGWFKVTSSVLLLLVGIAVFVVTLVVICMRFYKNLYSNEGYLSFTLPLKPHLHLISKAIVSFIWMILSVLICLGAFYVALYGLGVDGEIWSSVLDEIERYGMGNYIYLIIPMVCLSILYLMSQIYFSITLANRPQFHNMGPAGASILLFLATNVALQIVETIITIIIPLSVNVNLSGSLDISLTTQNMVGFLVENINNQNPSSIVIGLGGYIFDIIMICVLFYLTGRMMNKKVSLR
;
A
#
# COMPACT_ATOMS: atom_id res chain seq x y z
N MET A 1 13.82 5.24 -24.50
CA MET A 1 12.48 4.71 -24.83
C MET A 1 11.55 4.66 -23.61
N LEU A 2 12.00 4.19 -22.45
CA LEU A 2 11.21 4.14 -21.20
C LEU A 2 10.56 5.48 -20.82
N GLY A 3 11.28 6.61 -20.93
CA GLY A 3 10.70 7.93 -20.63
C GLY A 3 9.51 8.33 -21.51
N LYS A 4 9.46 7.87 -22.77
CA LYS A 4 8.29 8.09 -23.64
C LYS A 4 7.10 7.26 -23.15
N LEU A 5 7.32 5.98 -22.81
CA LEU A 5 6.29 5.11 -22.22
C LEU A 5 5.72 5.72 -20.94
N LEU A 6 6.58 6.15 -20.01
CA LEU A 6 6.15 6.79 -18.76
C LEU A 6 5.30 8.04 -19.05
N LYS A 7 5.73 8.90 -19.97
CA LYS A 7 4.96 10.10 -20.34
C LYS A 7 3.55 9.77 -20.84
N TYR A 8 3.40 8.74 -21.68
CA TYR A 8 2.09 8.35 -22.21
C TYR A 8 1.23 7.66 -21.14
N GLU A 9 1.81 6.80 -20.31
CA GLU A 9 1.11 6.16 -19.18
C GLU A 9 0.60 7.20 -18.17
N VAL A 10 1.43 8.21 -17.83
CA VAL A 10 1.03 9.33 -16.97
C VAL A 10 -0.07 10.15 -17.62
N LYS A 11 0.07 10.52 -18.90
CA LYS A 11 -0.93 11.32 -19.62
C LYS A 11 -2.29 10.62 -19.67
N ASP A 12 -2.30 9.31 -19.82
CA ASP A 12 -3.54 8.55 -19.84
C ASP A 12 -4.15 8.46 -18.42
N THR A 13 -3.34 8.16 -17.40
CA THR A 13 -3.81 8.07 -15.99
C THR A 13 -4.22 9.41 -15.39
N SER A 14 -3.61 10.51 -15.83
CA SER A 14 -3.81 11.85 -15.27
C SER A 14 -5.21 12.44 -15.52
N ARG A 15 -6.04 11.78 -16.34
CA ARG A 15 -7.42 12.24 -16.56
C ARG A 15 -8.38 11.81 -15.45
N ILE A 16 -8.19 10.60 -14.91
CA ILE A 16 -9.14 9.98 -13.98
C ILE A 16 -8.72 10.18 -12.53
N ILE A 17 -7.45 9.87 -12.20
CA ILE A 17 -6.99 9.83 -10.81
C ILE A 17 -7.00 11.23 -10.15
N PRO A 18 -6.42 12.28 -10.77
CA PRO A 18 -6.44 13.64 -10.21
C PRO A 18 -7.84 14.23 -10.01
N PHE A 19 -8.84 13.76 -10.77
CA PHE A 19 -10.20 14.24 -10.64
C PHE A 19 -10.80 13.85 -9.27
N PHE A 20 -10.60 12.60 -8.84
CA PHE A 20 -11.00 12.16 -7.49
C PHE A 20 -10.21 12.87 -6.39
N TYR A 21 -8.94 13.19 -6.65
CA TYR A 21 -8.10 13.97 -5.73
C TYR A 21 -8.64 15.39 -5.55
N ALA A 22 -9.05 16.04 -6.66
CA ALA A 22 -9.65 17.37 -6.64
C ALA A 22 -10.99 17.37 -5.87
N ILE A 23 -11.86 16.39 -6.08
CA ILE A 23 -13.11 16.26 -5.31
C ILE A 23 -12.84 16.19 -3.80
N THR A 24 -11.85 15.39 -3.42
CA THR A 24 -11.47 15.22 -2.00
C THR A 24 -10.91 16.50 -1.41
N ALA A 25 -10.09 17.23 -2.16
CA ALA A 25 -9.59 18.53 -1.75
C ALA A 25 -10.71 19.57 -1.60
N VAL A 26 -11.71 19.57 -2.48
CA VAL A 26 -12.89 20.45 -2.36
C VAL A 26 -13.69 20.11 -1.11
N LEU A 27 -13.92 18.82 -0.82
CA LEU A 27 -14.60 18.40 0.40
C LEU A 27 -13.80 18.77 1.66
N ALA A 28 -12.47 18.71 1.62
CA ALA A 28 -11.61 19.22 2.68
C ALA A 28 -11.75 20.72 2.91
N GLY A 29 -11.78 21.51 1.84
CA GLY A 29 -12.07 22.94 1.93
C GLY A 29 -13.44 23.22 2.56
N LEU A 30 -14.47 22.46 2.18
CA LEU A 30 -15.82 22.60 2.75
C LEU A 30 -15.85 22.23 4.24
N SER A 31 -15.16 21.17 4.67
CA SER A 31 -15.09 20.78 6.07
C SER A 31 -14.37 21.84 6.93
N LEU A 32 -13.29 22.43 6.41
CA LEU A 32 -12.60 23.53 7.07
C LEU A 32 -13.46 24.80 7.18
N LEU A 33 -14.21 25.14 6.12
CA LEU A 33 -15.15 26.27 6.13
C LEU A 33 -16.29 26.04 7.14
N SER A 34 -16.82 24.82 7.21
CA SER A 34 -17.82 24.45 8.21
C SER A 34 -17.31 24.64 9.63
N GLY A 35 -16.03 24.36 9.89
CA GLY A 35 -15.41 24.57 11.20
C GLY A 35 -15.39 26.04 11.61
N LYS A 36 -15.18 26.96 10.65
CA LYS A 36 -15.16 28.41 10.91
C LYS A 36 -16.52 29.04 11.14
N LEU A 37 -17.58 28.44 10.60
CA LEU A 37 -18.96 28.95 10.71
C LEU A 37 -19.68 28.44 11.98
N GLU A 38 -18.99 27.66 12.83
CA GLU A 38 -19.51 27.11 14.09
C GLU A 38 -20.83 26.31 13.97
N LEU A 39 -21.11 25.77 12.77
CA LEU A 39 -22.26 24.89 12.52
C LEU A 39 -21.95 23.48 13.05
N GLY A 40 -22.14 23.26 14.36
CA GLY A 40 -21.71 22.04 15.05
C GLY A 40 -22.13 20.73 14.39
N TRP A 41 -23.40 20.58 13.99
CA TRP A 41 -23.90 19.36 13.32
C TRP A 41 -23.32 19.18 11.92
N PHE A 42 -23.09 20.27 11.19
CA PHE A 42 -22.54 20.26 9.83
C PHE A 42 -21.04 19.95 9.86
N LYS A 43 -20.32 20.45 10.87
CA LYS A 43 -18.89 20.19 11.10
C LYS A 43 -18.64 18.69 11.24
N VAL A 44 -19.28 18.04 12.21
CA VAL A 44 -19.13 16.60 12.47
C VAL A 44 -19.50 15.77 11.24
N THR A 45 -20.64 16.07 10.60
CA THR A 45 -21.11 15.35 9.40
C THR A 45 -20.10 15.46 8.25
N SER A 46 -19.59 16.67 7.99
CA SER A 46 -18.61 16.92 6.92
C SER A 46 -17.30 16.16 7.18
N SER A 47 -16.84 16.10 8.42
CA SER A 47 -15.59 15.44 8.80
C SER A 47 -15.68 13.92 8.69
N VAL A 48 -16.80 13.32 9.11
CA VAL A 48 -17.05 11.87 8.94
C VAL A 48 -17.12 11.51 7.46
N LEU A 49 -17.86 12.31 6.66
CA LEU A 49 -17.93 12.10 5.22
C LEU A 49 -16.54 12.19 4.57
N LEU A 50 -15.72 13.14 5.02
CA LEU A 50 -14.37 13.33 4.52
C LEU A 50 -13.45 12.15 4.84
N LEU A 51 -13.57 11.52 6.02
CA LEU A 51 -12.86 10.26 6.32
C LEU A 51 -13.24 9.16 5.34
N LEU A 52 -14.54 8.97 5.09
CA LEU A 52 -15.03 7.96 4.16
C LEU A 52 -14.52 8.21 2.74
N VAL A 53 -14.54 9.47 2.29
CA VAL A 53 -14.01 9.84 0.97
C VAL A 53 -12.49 9.66 0.91
N GLY A 54 -11.74 10.00 1.95
CA GLY A 54 -10.30 9.77 2.02
C GLY A 54 -9.92 8.30 1.80
N ILE A 55 -10.64 7.39 2.46
CA ILE A 55 -10.49 5.94 2.27
C ILE A 55 -10.93 5.53 0.86
N ALA A 56 -12.07 6.03 0.39
CA ALA A 56 -12.60 5.71 -0.93
C ALA A 56 -11.64 6.11 -2.06
N VAL A 57 -10.92 7.23 -1.94
CA VAL A 57 -9.92 7.68 -2.93
C VAL A 57 -8.78 6.69 -3.08
N PHE A 58 -8.31 6.13 -1.95
CA PHE A 58 -7.28 5.10 -1.97
C PHE A 58 -7.77 3.85 -2.71
N VAL A 59 -8.99 3.39 -2.40
CA VAL A 59 -9.59 2.23 -3.06
C VAL A 59 -9.83 2.50 -4.55
N VAL A 60 -10.36 3.66 -4.92
CA VAL A 60 -10.61 4.05 -6.32
C VAL A 60 -9.30 4.10 -7.10
N THR A 61 -8.23 4.68 -6.53
CA THR A 61 -6.91 4.71 -7.18
C THR A 61 -6.40 3.29 -7.44
N LEU A 62 -6.50 2.40 -6.46
CA LEU A 62 -6.13 0.99 -6.59
C LEU A 62 -6.94 0.29 -7.70
N VAL A 63 -8.26 0.46 -7.71
CA VAL A 63 -9.14 -0.14 -8.72
C VAL A 63 -8.83 0.40 -10.12
N VAL A 64 -8.58 1.70 -10.27
CA VAL A 64 -8.20 2.31 -11.56
C VAL A 64 -6.86 1.76 -12.07
N ILE A 65 -5.87 1.59 -11.19
CA ILE A 65 -4.60 0.96 -11.53
C ILE A 65 -4.82 -0.48 -12.02
N CYS A 66 -5.63 -1.27 -11.31
CA CYS A 66 -5.96 -2.65 -11.70
C CYS A 66 -6.63 -2.71 -13.08
N MET A 67 -7.68 -1.91 -13.28
CA MET A 67 -8.41 -1.84 -14.55
C MET A 67 -7.50 -1.42 -15.71
N ARG A 68 -6.62 -0.45 -15.49
CA ARG A 68 -5.67 0.02 -16.51
C ARG A 68 -4.60 -1.00 -16.82
N PHE A 69 -4.08 -1.71 -15.83
CA PHE A 69 -3.12 -2.79 -16.05
C PHE A 69 -3.77 -3.91 -16.89
N TYR A 70 -4.98 -4.33 -16.52
CA TYR A 70 -5.75 -5.32 -17.27
C TYR A 70 -6.03 -4.86 -18.70
N LYS A 71 -6.61 -3.67 -18.88
CA LYS A 71 -7.04 -3.18 -20.19
C LYS A 71 -5.86 -2.96 -21.16
N ASN A 72 -4.77 -2.39 -20.68
CA ASN A 72 -3.60 -2.12 -21.53
C ASN A 72 -2.86 -3.39 -21.98
N LEU A 73 -2.91 -4.48 -21.21
CA LEU A 73 -2.12 -5.69 -21.50
C LEU A 73 -2.96 -6.86 -21.99
N TYR A 74 -4.18 -7.03 -21.49
CA TYR A 74 -4.98 -8.23 -21.71
C TYR A 74 -6.31 -7.98 -22.44
N SER A 75 -6.59 -6.74 -22.85
CA SER A 75 -7.73 -6.40 -23.71
C SER A 75 -7.29 -6.19 -25.16
N ASN A 76 -8.20 -5.73 -26.02
CA ASN A 76 -7.97 -5.44 -27.45
C ASN A 76 -6.80 -4.45 -27.65
N GLU A 77 -6.59 -3.52 -26.70
CA GLU A 77 -5.46 -2.58 -26.69
C GLU A 77 -4.09 -3.27 -26.44
N GLY A 78 -4.10 -4.44 -25.79
CA GLY A 78 -2.94 -5.27 -25.52
C GLY A 78 -2.32 -5.87 -26.79
N TYR A 79 -3.15 -6.26 -27.78
CA TYR A 79 -2.65 -6.76 -29.06
C TYR A 79 -1.73 -5.74 -29.74
N LEU A 80 -2.12 -4.47 -29.75
CA LEU A 80 -1.30 -3.41 -30.31
C LEU A 80 -0.02 -3.19 -29.48
N SER A 81 -0.14 -3.27 -28.16
CA SER A 81 1.00 -3.09 -27.23
C SER A 81 2.08 -4.16 -27.42
N PHE A 82 1.70 -5.40 -27.75
CA PHE A 82 2.65 -6.49 -28.04
C PHE A 82 3.19 -6.50 -29.47
N THR A 83 2.64 -5.70 -30.39
CA THR A 83 3.19 -5.53 -31.74
C THR A 83 4.30 -4.48 -31.83
N LEU A 84 4.45 -3.63 -30.82
CA LEU A 84 5.57 -2.71 -30.72
C LEU A 84 6.86 -3.51 -30.49
N PRO A 85 8.00 -3.16 -31.13
CA PRO A 85 9.29 -3.85 -30.96
C PRO A 85 9.94 -3.49 -29.62
N LEU A 86 9.23 -3.71 -28.53
CA LEU A 86 9.61 -3.38 -27.16
C LEU A 86 9.52 -4.64 -26.30
N LYS A 87 10.49 -4.80 -25.39
CA LYS A 87 10.49 -5.96 -24.48
C LYS A 87 9.32 -5.82 -23.50
N PRO A 88 8.52 -6.88 -23.23
CA PRO A 88 7.39 -6.84 -22.29
C PRO A 88 7.75 -6.33 -20.89
N HIS A 89 8.99 -6.57 -20.45
CA HIS A 89 9.52 -6.06 -19.19
C HIS A 89 9.52 -4.52 -19.09
N LEU A 90 9.73 -3.80 -20.20
CA LEU A 90 9.70 -2.34 -20.19
C LEU A 90 8.28 -1.80 -19.96
N HIS A 91 7.25 -2.51 -20.46
CA HIS A 91 5.85 -2.15 -20.20
C HIS A 91 5.49 -2.37 -18.73
N LEU A 92 5.92 -3.49 -18.15
CA LEU A 92 5.71 -3.81 -16.73
C LEU A 92 6.36 -2.75 -15.82
N ILE A 93 7.63 -2.41 -16.06
CA ILE A 93 8.37 -1.42 -15.25
C ILE A 93 7.75 -0.03 -15.38
N SER A 94 7.37 0.38 -16.60
CA SER A 94 6.71 1.68 -16.80
C SER A 94 5.41 1.79 -16.00
N LYS A 95 4.58 0.75 -16.01
CA LYS A 95 3.32 0.73 -15.25
C LYS A 95 3.54 0.66 -13.74
N ALA A 96 4.56 -0.08 -13.29
CA ALA A 96 4.92 -0.13 -11.87
C ALA A 96 5.30 1.26 -11.35
N ILE A 97 6.16 2.00 -12.06
CA ILE A 97 6.60 3.34 -11.64
C ILE A 97 5.42 4.32 -11.59
N VAL A 98 4.59 4.36 -12.64
CA VAL A 98 3.45 5.29 -12.70
C VAL A 98 2.44 4.98 -11.60
N SER A 99 2.14 3.70 -11.38
CA SER A 99 1.20 3.28 -10.34
C SER A 99 1.74 3.56 -8.95
N PHE A 100 3.05 3.36 -8.73
CA PHE A 100 3.71 3.70 -7.47
C PHE A 100 3.58 5.20 -7.14
N ILE A 101 3.81 6.08 -8.11
CA ILE A 101 3.65 7.53 -7.94
C ILE A 101 2.20 7.87 -7.58
N TRP A 102 1.22 7.31 -8.31
CA TRP A 102 -0.19 7.58 -8.01
C TRP A 102 -0.62 7.07 -6.64
N MET A 103 -0.12 5.90 -6.21
CA MET A 103 -0.40 5.35 -4.89
C MET A 103 0.19 6.20 -3.78
N ILE A 104 1.43 6.68 -3.91
CA ILE A 104 2.02 7.63 -2.95
C ILE A 104 1.17 8.88 -2.84
N LEU A 105 0.78 9.48 -3.97
CA LEU A 105 -0.09 10.65 -3.96
C LEU A 105 -1.44 10.35 -3.30
N SER A 106 -2.00 9.17 -3.52
CA SER A 106 -3.24 8.75 -2.88
C SER A 106 -3.11 8.63 -1.37
N VAL A 107 -1.99 8.10 -0.88
CA VAL A 107 -1.70 8.00 0.56
C VAL A 107 -1.56 9.40 1.16
N LEU A 108 -0.84 10.31 0.50
CA LEU A 108 -0.70 11.70 0.97
C LEU A 108 -2.05 12.42 1.05
N ILE A 109 -2.92 12.23 0.06
CA ILE A 109 -4.27 12.82 0.05
C ILE A 109 -5.15 12.19 1.14
N CYS A 110 -5.06 10.89 1.33
CA CYS A 110 -5.75 10.20 2.41
C CYS A 110 -5.29 10.73 3.78
N LEU A 111 -3.98 10.85 4.02
CA LEU A 111 -3.43 11.41 5.26
C LEU A 111 -3.87 12.86 5.48
N GLY A 112 -3.83 13.69 4.44
CA GLY A 112 -4.32 15.08 4.51
C GLY A 112 -5.82 15.14 4.81
N ALA A 113 -6.61 14.24 4.22
CA ALA A 113 -8.02 14.11 4.52
C ALA A 113 -8.25 13.71 5.99
N PHE A 114 -7.56 12.69 6.47
CA PHE A 114 -7.62 12.27 7.88
C PHE A 114 -7.26 13.41 8.84
N TYR A 115 -6.19 14.15 8.56
CA TYR A 115 -5.79 15.30 9.36
C TYR A 115 -6.90 16.36 9.46
N VAL A 116 -7.49 16.75 8.33
CA VAL A 116 -8.59 17.73 8.29
C VAL A 116 -9.84 17.21 9.00
N ALA A 117 -10.18 15.93 8.81
CA ALA A 117 -11.33 15.34 9.48
C ALA A 117 -11.16 15.27 11.00
N LEU A 118 -9.99 14.87 11.49
CA LEU A 118 -9.72 14.80 12.93
C LEU A 118 -9.81 16.19 13.57
N TYR A 119 -9.27 17.21 12.92
CA TYR A 119 -9.44 18.60 13.33
C TYR A 119 -10.93 19.00 13.40
N GLY A 120 -11.70 18.58 12.40
CA GLY A 120 -13.15 18.79 12.38
C GLY A 120 -13.91 18.08 13.52
N LEU A 121 -13.40 16.94 13.99
CA LEU A 121 -13.95 16.18 15.13
C LEU A 121 -13.50 16.71 16.50
N GLY A 122 -12.71 17.78 16.55
CA GLY A 122 -12.24 18.39 17.81
C GLY A 122 -10.88 17.90 18.27
N VAL A 123 -10.10 17.24 17.40
CA VAL A 123 -8.68 17.00 17.65
C VAL A 123 -7.91 18.28 17.32
N ASP A 124 -7.82 19.16 18.31
CA ASP A 124 -7.17 20.46 18.17
C ASP A 124 -5.64 20.37 18.28
N GLY A 125 -4.96 21.50 18.09
CA GLY A 125 -3.50 21.60 18.12
C GLY A 125 -2.88 21.16 19.44
N GLU A 126 -3.58 21.32 20.57
CA GLU A 126 -3.11 20.89 21.90
C GLU A 126 -3.07 19.37 22.05
N ILE A 127 -4.04 18.66 21.45
CA ILE A 127 -4.04 17.19 21.44
C ILE A 127 -2.90 16.71 20.54
N TRP A 128 -2.68 17.37 19.40
CA TRP A 128 -1.55 17.05 18.52
C TRP A 128 -0.19 17.31 19.17
N SER A 129 -0.02 18.43 19.87
CA SER A 129 1.24 18.70 20.60
C SER A 129 1.46 17.68 21.70
N SER A 130 0.41 17.31 22.45
CA SER A 130 0.51 16.27 23.48
C SER A 130 0.92 14.91 22.89
N VAL A 131 0.43 14.55 21.70
CA VAL A 131 0.84 13.34 20.99
C VAL A 131 2.31 13.42 20.55
N LEU A 132 2.76 14.57 20.04
CA LEU A 132 4.15 14.76 19.63
C LEU A 132 5.12 14.73 20.81
N ASP A 133 4.75 15.38 21.92
CA ASP A 133 5.54 15.38 23.16
C ASP A 133 5.68 13.96 23.72
N GLU A 134 4.61 13.17 23.68
CA GLU A 134 4.64 11.79 24.13
C GLU A 134 5.49 10.89 23.20
N ILE A 135 5.44 11.12 21.88
CA ILE A 135 6.32 10.46 20.90
C ILE A 135 7.79 10.80 21.17
N GLU A 136 8.11 12.08 21.43
CA GLU A 136 9.47 12.51 21.75
C GLU A 136 9.94 11.95 23.10
N ARG A 137 9.06 11.93 24.10
CA ARG A 137 9.33 11.35 25.42
C ARG A 137 9.69 9.86 25.35
N TYR A 138 9.04 9.12 24.46
CA TYR A 138 9.39 7.73 24.17
C TYR A 138 10.56 7.59 23.19
N GLY A 139 11.28 8.65 22.82
CA GLY A 139 12.39 8.58 21.87
C GLY A 139 11.99 8.13 20.47
N MET A 140 10.69 8.14 20.15
CA MET A 140 10.15 7.67 18.86
C MET A 140 10.39 8.65 17.70
N GLY A 141 10.79 9.89 18.01
CA GLY A 141 11.02 10.94 17.01
C GLY A 141 11.99 10.52 15.89
N ASN A 142 13.09 9.84 16.23
CA ASN A 142 14.07 9.36 15.23
C ASN A 142 13.56 8.17 14.41
N TYR A 143 12.63 7.38 14.94
CA TYR A 143 12.09 6.19 14.25
C TYR A 143 10.94 6.53 13.28
N ILE A 144 10.36 7.74 13.35
CA ILE A 144 9.38 8.22 12.37
C ILE A 144 9.93 8.14 10.93
N TYR A 145 11.22 8.40 10.74
CA TYR A 145 11.85 8.32 9.42
C TYR A 145 11.84 6.90 8.83
N LEU A 146 11.73 5.84 9.64
CA LEU A 146 11.61 4.45 9.18
C LEU A 146 10.22 4.12 8.61
N ILE A 147 9.19 4.91 8.91
CA ILE A 147 7.82 4.68 8.41
C ILE A 147 7.77 4.87 6.89
N ILE A 148 8.48 5.89 6.36
CA ILE A 148 8.48 6.22 4.94
C ILE A 148 8.93 5.03 4.06
N PRO A 149 10.11 4.42 4.27
CA PRO A 149 10.54 3.27 3.48
C PRO A 149 9.63 2.05 3.68
N MET A 150 9.04 1.85 4.87
CA MET A 150 8.07 0.77 5.11
C MET A 150 6.79 0.93 4.29
N VAL A 151 6.22 2.14 4.24
CA VAL A 151 5.05 2.44 3.40
C VAL A 151 5.38 2.30 1.92
N CYS A 152 6.56 2.75 1.49
CA CYS A 152 7.00 2.53 0.11
C CYS A 152 7.11 1.04 -0.24
N LEU A 153 7.69 0.24 0.66
CA LEU A 153 7.82 -1.21 0.46
C LEU A 153 6.44 -1.89 0.38
N SER A 154 5.50 -1.53 1.26
CA SER A 154 4.16 -2.12 1.27
C SER A 154 3.39 -1.81 -0.01
N ILE A 155 3.50 -0.58 -0.54
CA ILE A 155 2.90 -0.20 -1.82
C ILE A 155 3.49 -1.04 -2.96
N LEU A 156 4.82 -1.19 -3.01
CA LEU A 156 5.48 -1.99 -4.04
C LEU A 156 5.05 -3.45 -3.97
N TYR A 157 4.98 -4.03 -2.78
CA TYR A 157 4.53 -5.39 -2.55
C TYR A 157 3.08 -5.61 -3.01
N LEU A 158 2.17 -4.71 -2.63
CA LEU A 158 0.77 -4.74 -3.07
C LEU A 158 0.66 -4.67 -4.60
N MET A 159 1.42 -3.78 -5.26
CA MET A 159 1.44 -3.67 -6.72
C MET A 159 1.95 -4.96 -7.37
N SER A 160 3.02 -5.57 -6.84
CA SER A 160 3.54 -6.85 -7.32
C SER A 160 2.50 -7.97 -7.24
N GLN A 161 1.77 -8.07 -6.12
CA GLN A 161 0.71 -9.06 -5.93
C GLN A 161 -0.44 -8.86 -6.92
N ILE A 162 -0.89 -7.62 -7.11
CA ILE A 162 -1.96 -7.28 -8.05
C ILE A 162 -1.57 -7.66 -9.47
N TYR A 163 -0.37 -7.26 -9.94
CA TYR A 163 0.08 -7.54 -11.31
C TYR A 163 0.28 -9.03 -11.57
N PHE A 164 0.82 -9.75 -10.59
CA PHE A 164 0.95 -11.20 -10.66
C PHE A 164 -0.42 -11.87 -10.76
N SER A 165 -1.37 -11.46 -9.92
CA SER A 165 -2.72 -12.03 -9.87
C SER A 165 -3.50 -11.80 -11.16
N ILE A 166 -3.45 -10.58 -11.71
CA ILE A 166 -4.09 -10.26 -12.99
C ILE A 166 -3.46 -11.06 -14.13
N THR A 167 -2.13 -11.20 -14.12
CA THR A 167 -1.41 -11.97 -15.14
C THR A 167 -1.72 -13.47 -15.06
N LEU A 168 -1.89 -14.00 -13.86
CA LEU A 168 -2.28 -15.39 -13.61
C LEU A 168 -3.72 -15.66 -14.02
N ALA A 169 -4.63 -14.72 -13.78
CA ALA A 169 -6.04 -14.82 -14.12
C ALA A 169 -6.32 -14.89 -15.63
N ASN A 170 -5.44 -14.30 -16.44
CA ASN A 170 -5.59 -14.30 -17.90
C ASN A 170 -5.01 -15.56 -18.58
N ARG A 171 -4.67 -16.60 -17.81
CA ARG A 171 -4.29 -17.90 -18.39
C ARG A 171 -5.50 -18.70 -18.89
N PRO A 172 -5.29 -19.59 -19.89
CA PRO A 172 -6.35 -20.43 -20.44
C PRO A 172 -7.15 -21.24 -19.41
N GLN A 173 -6.51 -21.63 -18.30
CA GLN A 173 -7.09 -22.43 -17.24
C GLN A 173 -8.23 -21.72 -16.47
N PHE A 174 -8.26 -20.39 -16.49
CA PHE A 174 -9.23 -19.59 -15.69
C PHE A 174 -10.31 -18.92 -16.56
N HIS A 175 -10.43 -19.30 -17.83
CA HIS A 175 -11.35 -18.70 -18.79
C HIS A 175 -12.85 -18.85 -18.46
N ASN A 176 -13.23 -19.83 -17.63
CA ASN A 176 -14.63 -20.13 -17.33
C ASN A 176 -15.28 -19.15 -16.32
N MET A 177 -14.48 -18.35 -15.59
CA MET A 177 -14.95 -17.51 -14.48
C MET A 177 -15.08 -16.03 -14.84
N GLY A 178 -14.85 -15.66 -16.10
CA GLY A 178 -14.76 -14.28 -16.55
C GLY A 178 -13.46 -13.60 -16.07
N PRO A 179 -12.90 -12.67 -16.87
CA PRO A 179 -11.58 -12.10 -16.57
C PRO A 179 -11.53 -11.27 -15.27
N ALA A 180 -12.61 -10.58 -14.93
CA ALA A 180 -12.71 -9.79 -13.70
C ALA A 180 -12.85 -10.69 -12.46
N GLY A 181 -13.70 -11.72 -12.52
CA GLY A 181 -13.91 -12.65 -11.41
C GLY A 181 -12.67 -13.49 -11.09
N ALA A 182 -11.98 -14.00 -12.13
CA ALA A 182 -10.74 -14.75 -11.96
C ALA A 182 -9.62 -13.90 -11.33
N SER A 183 -9.51 -12.62 -11.71
CA SER A 183 -8.48 -11.71 -11.18
C SER A 183 -8.66 -11.44 -9.68
N ILE A 184 -9.90 -11.21 -9.24
CA ILE A 184 -10.22 -10.96 -7.82
C ILE A 184 -9.96 -12.22 -6.99
N LEU A 185 -10.42 -13.38 -7.46
CA LEU A 185 -10.28 -14.63 -6.73
C LEU A 185 -8.80 -15.02 -6.58
N LEU A 186 -8.01 -14.88 -7.64
CA LEU A 186 -6.57 -15.15 -7.59
C LEU A 186 -5.81 -14.12 -6.77
N PHE A 187 -6.22 -12.85 -6.77
CA PHE A 187 -5.66 -11.87 -5.84
C PHE A 187 -5.91 -12.27 -4.39
N LEU A 188 -7.15 -12.64 -4.04
CA LEU A 188 -7.47 -13.06 -2.68
C LEU A 188 -6.71 -14.33 -2.28
N ALA A 189 -6.64 -15.33 -3.17
CA ALA A 189 -5.89 -16.56 -2.91
C ALA A 189 -4.38 -16.32 -2.74
N THR A 190 -3.78 -15.50 -3.60
CA THR A 190 -2.34 -15.17 -3.49
C THR A 190 -2.05 -14.29 -2.29
N ASN A 191 -2.91 -13.33 -1.96
CA ASN A 191 -2.75 -12.50 -0.78
C ASN A 191 -2.80 -13.32 0.51
N VAL A 192 -3.79 -14.20 0.68
CA VAL A 192 -3.89 -15.10 1.84
C VAL A 192 -2.68 -16.03 1.91
N ALA A 193 -2.28 -16.65 0.79
CA ALA A 193 -1.13 -17.55 0.77
C ALA A 193 0.17 -16.85 1.17
N LEU A 194 0.43 -15.66 0.60
CA LEU A 194 1.64 -14.90 0.90
C LEU A 194 1.64 -14.35 2.32
N GLN A 195 0.49 -13.93 2.85
CA GLN A 195 0.37 -13.42 4.22
C GLN A 195 0.61 -14.52 5.26
N ILE A 196 0.17 -15.76 5.00
CA ILE A 196 0.50 -16.91 5.86
C ILE A 196 2.01 -17.14 5.87
N VAL A 197 2.65 -17.14 4.69
CA VAL A 197 4.11 -17.35 4.58
C VAL A 197 4.88 -16.23 5.28
N GLU A 198 4.49 -14.97 5.08
CA GLU A 198 5.08 -13.79 5.71
C GLU A 198 4.98 -13.87 7.25
N THR A 199 3.81 -14.27 7.76
CA THR A 199 3.58 -14.42 9.21
C THR A 199 4.50 -15.51 9.79
N ILE A 200 4.60 -16.66 9.13
CA ILE A 200 5.49 -17.75 9.54
C ILE A 200 6.95 -17.29 9.55
N ILE A 201 7.38 -16.59 8.51
CA ILE A 201 8.75 -16.09 8.37
C ILE A 201 9.08 -15.05 9.45
N THR A 202 8.16 -14.15 9.74
CA THR A 202 8.30 -13.14 10.80
C THR A 202 8.50 -13.77 12.17
N ILE A 203 7.83 -14.90 12.43
CA ILE A 203 7.89 -15.63 13.69
C ILE A 203 9.18 -16.46 13.82
N ILE A 204 9.63 -17.08 12.73
CA ILE A 204 10.72 -18.07 12.73
C ILE A 204 12.11 -17.46 12.51
N ILE A 205 12.25 -16.39 11.73
CA ILE A 205 13.57 -15.87 11.36
C ILE A 205 14.27 -15.17 12.55
N PRO A 206 15.57 -15.51 12.77
CA PRO A 206 16.66 -14.85 13.50
C PRO A 206 16.67 -13.39 13.88
N LEU A 207 15.81 -12.57 13.32
CA LEU A 207 16.07 -11.17 13.11
C LEU A 207 14.90 -10.37 13.63
N SER A 208 15.06 -9.85 14.84
CA SER A 208 14.01 -9.11 15.51
C SER A 208 14.56 -7.88 16.19
N VAL A 209 13.70 -6.89 16.31
CA VAL A 209 13.96 -5.67 17.06
C VAL A 209 13.40 -5.86 18.46
N ASN A 210 14.26 -5.72 19.47
CA ASN A 210 13.82 -5.64 20.85
C ASN A 210 13.58 -4.18 21.22
N VAL A 211 12.37 -3.90 21.67
CA VAL A 211 11.91 -2.62 22.18
C VAL A 211 11.80 -2.72 23.69
N ASN A 212 12.75 -2.14 24.42
CA ASN A 212 12.64 -2.03 25.88
C ASN A 212 11.65 -0.91 26.23
N LEU A 213 10.62 -1.21 27.04
CA LEU A 213 9.63 -0.22 27.50
C LEU A 213 9.94 0.35 28.91
N SER A 214 11.12 0.04 29.45
CA SER A 214 11.52 0.47 30.79
C SER A 214 12.20 1.84 30.75
N GLY A 215 11.41 2.91 30.74
CA GLY A 215 11.88 4.29 30.88
C GLY A 215 12.22 4.98 29.56
N SER A 216 13.29 4.56 28.88
CA SER A 216 13.67 5.03 27.55
C SER A 216 13.53 3.89 26.53
N LEU A 217 12.97 4.21 25.37
CA LEU A 217 12.67 3.24 24.32
C LEU A 217 13.97 2.93 23.55
N ASP A 218 14.77 2.02 24.08
CA ASP A 218 15.99 1.55 23.43
C ASP A 218 15.64 0.45 22.43
N ILE A 219 15.82 0.77 21.15
CA ILE A 219 15.66 -0.15 20.04
C ILE A 219 17.00 -0.84 19.77
N SER A 220 17.08 -2.13 20.10
CA SER A 220 18.27 -2.94 19.83
C SER A 220 17.96 -4.06 18.84
N LEU A 221 18.90 -4.34 17.94
CA LEU A 221 18.84 -5.52 17.09
C LEU A 221 19.18 -6.73 17.93
N THR A 222 18.27 -7.69 17.97
CA THR A 222 18.47 -8.95 18.68
C THR A 222 18.36 -10.12 17.71
N THR A 223 19.12 -11.17 17.99
CA THR A 223 19.06 -12.41 17.20
C THR A 223 17.98 -13.37 17.70
N GLN A 224 17.09 -12.89 18.58
CA GLN A 224 16.05 -13.69 19.18
C GLN A 224 14.81 -13.74 18.28
N ASN A 225 14.31 -14.96 18.04
CA ASN A 225 13.05 -15.16 17.35
C ASN A 225 11.87 -14.78 18.24
N MET A 226 10.74 -14.39 17.63
CA MET A 226 9.51 -14.11 18.39
C MET A 226 9.06 -15.33 19.20
N VAL A 227 9.19 -16.55 18.67
CA VAL A 227 8.89 -17.78 19.44
C VAL A 227 9.80 -17.92 20.65
N GLY A 228 11.10 -17.66 20.48
CA GLY A 228 12.07 -17.73 21.57
C GLY A 228 11.76 -16.72 22.67
N PHE A 229 11.41 -15.49 22.28
CA PHE A 229 10.98 -14.44 23.20
C PHE A 229 9.68 -14.82 23.93
N LEU A 230 8.69 -15.33 23.21
CA LEU A 230 7.43 -15.77 23.81
C LEU A 230 7.68 -16.87 24.83
N VAL A 231 8.42 -17.93 24.46
CA VAL A 231 8.74 -19.07 25.35
C VAL A 231 9.47 -18.62 26.61
N GLU A 232 10.44 -17.71 26.48
CA GLU A 232 11.18 -17.16 27.62
C GLU A 232 10.30 -16.32 28.56
N ASN A 233 9.26 -15.68 28.01
CA ASN A 233 8.36 -14.82 28.76
C ASN A 233 7.00 -15.46 29.12
N ILE A 234 6.80 -16.76 28.87
CA ILE A 234 5.56 -17.48 29.27
C ILE A 234 5.28 -17.35 30.77
N ASN A 235 6.34 -17.32 31.60
CA ASN A 235 6.22 -17.24 33.05
C ASN A 235 6.37 -15.82 33.62
N ASN A 236 6.76 -14.85 32.78
CA ASN A 236 6.97 -13.46 33.20
C ASN A 236 5.68 -12.65 32.99
N GLN A 237 5.08 -12.17 34.09
CA GLN A 237 3.81 -11.43 34.04
C GLN A 237 3.93 -10.00 33.47
N ASN A 238 5.14 -9.43 33.44
CA ASN A 238 5.43 -8.09 32.90
C ASN A 238 6.70 -8.11 32.04
N PRO A 239 6.65 -8.49 30.75
CA PRO A 239 7.81 -8.39 29.88
C PRO A 239 8.20 -6.92 29.73
N SER A 240 9.42 -6.58 30.17
CA SER A 240 10.00 -5.24 30.06
C SER A 240 10.43 -4.86 28.65
N SER A 241 10.40 -5.83 27.72
CA SER A 241 10.69 -5.64 26.31
C SER A 241 9.68 -6.33 25.41
N ILE A 242 9.49 -5.81 24.20
CA ILE A 242 8.70 -6.42 23.14
C ILE A 242 9.63 -6.73 21.98
N VAL A 243 9.57 -7.96 21.47
CA VAL A 243 10.33 -8.37 20.29
C VAL A 243 9.44 -8.34 19.06
N ILE A 244 9.81 -7.52 18.08
CA ILE A 244 9.13 -7.39 16.79
C ILE A 244 9.99 -8.03 15.71
N GLY A 245 9.49 -9.08 15.05
CA GLY A 245 10.19 -9.76 13.97
C GLY A 245 10.35 -8.88 12.73
N LEU A 246 11.58 -8.75 12.22
CA LEU A 246 11.86 -8.07 10.95
C LEU A 246 11.81 -9.01 9.73
N GLY A 247 11.60 -10.31 9.97
CA GLY A 247 11.58 -11.34 8.92
C GLY A 247 10.57 -11.05 7.80
N GLY A 248 9.39 -10.50 8.12
CA GLY A 248 8.37 -10.13 7.14
C GLY A 248 8.85 -9.11 6.12
N TYR A 249 9.54 -8.05 6.56
CA TYR A 249 10.07 -7.02 5.65
C TYR A 249 11.13 -7.57 4.69
N ILE A 250 11.97 -8.49 5.14
CA ILE A 250 12.94 -9.17 4.26
C ILE A 250 12.20 -10.03 3.24
N PHE A 251 11.18 -10.76 3.68
CA PHE A 251 10.34 -11.54 2.79
C PHE A 251 9.66 -10.67 1.73
N ASP A 252 9.13 -9.51 2.09
CA ASP A 252 8.51 -8.57 1.15
C ASP A 252 9.50 -8.13 0.05
N ILE A 253 10.72 -7.75 0.43
CA ILE A 253 11.77 -7.35 -0.54
C ILE A 253 12.05 -8.49 -1.53
N ILE A 254 12.20 -9.71 -1.02
CA ILE A 254 12.45 -10.90 -1.86
C ILE A 254 11.24 -11.18 -2.75
N MET A 255 10.03 -11.15 -2.19
CA MET A 255 8.82 -11.49 -2.94
C MET A 255 8.41 -10.44 -3.96
N ILE A 256 8.69 -9.16 -3.74
CA ILE A 256 8.58 -8.14 -4.79
C ILE A 256 9.39 -8.57 -6.01
N CYS A 257 10.66 -8.95 -5.82
CA CYS A 257 11.54 -9.38 -6.91
C CYS A 257 11.02 -10.64 -7.60
N VAL A 258 10.60 -11.64 -6.82
CA VAL A 258 10.07 -12.92 -7.33
C VAL A 258 8.77 -12.71 -8.12
N LEU A 259 7.81 -11.97 -7.57
CA LEU A 259 6.52 -11.70 -8.22
C LEU A 259 6.69 -10.89 -9.49
N PHE A 260 7.55 -9.86 -9.50
CA PHE A 260 7.86 -9.10 -10.72
C PHE A 260 8.52 -9.99 -11.78
N TYR A 261 9.47 -10.83 -11.39
CA TYR A 261 10.12 -11.77 -12.31
C TYR A 261 9.13 -12.79 -12.90
N LEU A 262 8.30 -13.42 -12.05
CA LEU A 262 7.28 -14.37 -12.49
C LEU A 262 6.27 -13.72 -13.43
N THR A 263 5.81 -12.51 -13.10
CA THR A 263 4.90 -11.72 -13.95
C THR A 263 5.52 -11.46 -15.32
N GLY A 264 6.75 -10.95 -15.38
CA GLY A 264 7.43 -10.69 -16.64
C GLY A 264 7.68 -11.96 -17.47
N ARG A 265 8.04 -13.07 -16.82
CA ARG A 265 8.22 -14.37 -17.48
C ARG A 265 6.91 -14.91 -18.05
N MET A 266 5.80 -14.71 -17.34
CA MET A 266 4.47 -15.12 -17.80
C MET A 266 4.02 -14.29 -18.99
N MET A 267 4.24 -12.98 -18.98
CA MET A 267 3.94 -12.10 -20.13
C MET A 267 4.69 -12.51 -21.41
N ASN A 268 5.93 -12.98 -21.31
CA ASN A 268 6.72 -13.42 -22.47
C ASN A 268 6.21 -14.74 -23.08
N LYS A 269 5.62 -15.63 -22.27
CA LYS A 269 5.07 -16.91 -22.75
C LYS A 269 3.61 -16.70 -23.16
N LYS A 270 3.37 -16.18 -24.37
CA LYS A 270 2.07 -15.96 -25.04
C LYS A 270 0.87 -16.28 -24.15
N VAL A 271 0.51 -15.31 -23.30
CA VAL A 271 -0.78 -15.34 -22.59
C VAL A 271 -1.85 -15.26 -23.68
N SER A 272 -2.84 -16.16 -23.64
CA SER A 272 -3.92 -16.16 -24.62
C SER A 272 -4.72 -14.87 -24.45
N LEU A 273 -4.46 -13.91 -25.33
CA LEU A 273 -5.38 -12.80 -25.54
C LEU A 273 -6.62 -13.40 -26.21
N ARG A 274 -7.80 -13.13 -25.64
CA ARG A 274 -9.08 -13.43 -26.29
C ARG A 274 -9.32 -12.44 -27.40
#